data_AF-A0A7X4KQR4-F1
#
_entry.id   AF-A0A7X4KQR4-F1
#
_cell.length_a   1.000
_cell.length_b   1.000
_cell.length_c   1.000
_cell.angle_alpha   90.00
_cell.angle_beta   90.00
_cell.angle_gamma   90.00
#
_symmetry.space_group_name_H-M   'P 1'
#
loop_
_entity.id
_entity.type
_entity.pdbx_description
1 polymer ?
#
loop_
_entity_poly.entity_id
_entity_poly.type
_entity_poly.pdbx_seq_one_letter_code
_entity_poly.pdbx_strand_id
1 'polypeptide(L)'
;KAFSQAQLVRTKTDQVDAKVIAEFCAKHGPEAWQPPPLSEQELKAMVLRLDALLAMQTQETNRLDVARESVRADIEQHIAWLGE
;
A
#
# COMPACT_ATOMS: atom_id res chain seq x y z
N LYS A 1 -14.51 9.54 6.74
CA LYS A 1 -15.85 9.35 6.12
C LYS A 1 -17.00 9.82 7.01
N ALA A 2 -16.90 9.76 8.35
CA ALA A 2 -18.00 10.17 9.23
C ALA A 2 -18.41 11.65 9.06
N PHE A 3 -17.46 12.58 8.86
CA PHE A 3 -17.79 14.00 8.73
C PHE A 3 -18.56 14.32 7.44
N SER A 4 -18.16 13.79 6.27
CA SER A 4 -18.91 13.97 5.02
C SER A 4 -20.28 13.29 5.06
N GLN A 5 -20.39 12.12 5.70
CA GLN A 5 -21.66 11.42 5.90
C GLN A 5 -22.61 12.20 6.83
N ALA A 6 -22.10 12.79 7.91
CA ALA A 6 -22.88 13.66 8.80
C ALA A 6 -23.37 14.94 8.08
N GLN A 7 -22.65 15.39 7.06
CA GLN A 7 -23.04 16.52 6.20
C GLN A 7 -23.92 16.12 5.00
N LEU A 8 -24.34 14.84 4.89
CA LEU A 8 -25.11 14.31 3.76
C LEU A 8 -24.48 14.54 2.38
N VAL A 9 -23.15 14.66 2.32
CA VAL A 9 -22.42 14.81 1.07
C VAL A 9 -22.35 13.44 0.38
N ARG A 10 -23.14 13.28 -0.70
CA ARG A 10 -23.26 12.01 -1.45
C ARG A 10 -22.37 11.93 -2.69
N THR A 11 -21.87 13.06 -3.17
CA THR A 11 -21.01 13.14 -4.35
C THR A 11 -19.55 13.20 -3.94
N LYS A 12 -18.71 12.36 -4.54
CA LYS A 12 -17.27 12.35 -4.30
C LYS A 12 -16.55 12.94 -5.51
N THR A 13 -16.05 14.16 -5.36
CA THR A 13 -15.13 14.82 -6.29
C THR A 13 -14.02 15.49 -5.50
N ASP A 14 -12.86 15.72 -6.11
CA ASP A 14 -11.72 16.35 -5.42
C ASP A 14 -12.10 17.73 -4.84
N GLN A 15 -12.93 18.49 -5.56
CA GLN A 15 -13.44 19.79 -5.09
C GLN A 15 -14.32 19.65 -3.85
N VAL A 16 -15.22 18.66 -3.84
CA VAL A 16 -16.12 18.41 -2.71
C VAL A 16 -15.32 17.89 -1.50
N ASP A 17 -14.38 16.97 -1.71
CA ASP A 17 -13.52 16.44 -0.65
C ASP A 17 -12.65 17.55 -0.03
N ALA A 18 -12.07 18.44 -0.85
CA ALA A 18 -11.31 19.59 -0.36
C ALA A 18 -12.15 20.53 0.52
N LYS A 19 -13.40 20.83 0.10
CA LYS A 19 -14.32 21.65 0.88
C LYS A 19 -14.67 21.00 2.22
N VAL A 20 -14.97 19.69 2.21
CA VAL A 20 -15.26 18.93 3.44
C VAL A 20 -14.07 18.93 4.40
N ILE A 21 -12.84 18.77 3.89
CA ILE A 21 -11.62 18.84 4.71
C ILE A 21 -11.44 20.23 5.31
N ALA A 22 -11.61 21.30 4.52
CA ALA A 22 -11.49 22.66 5.00
C ALA A 22 -12.51 22.98 6.12
N GLU A 23 -13.77 22.60 5.93
CA GLU A 23 -14.83 22.76 6.95
C GLU A 23 -14.53 21.96 8.22
N PHE A 24 -14.02 20.73 8.08
CA PHE A 24 -13.61 19.92 9.22
C PHE A 24 -12.51 20.61 10.02
N CYS A 25 -11.45 21.06 9.33
CA CYS A 25 -10.33 21.73 9.98
C CYS A 25 -10.74 23.05 10.63
N ALA A 26 -11.58 23.85 9.96
CA ALA A 26 -12.10 25.10 10.51
C ALA A 26 -12.93 24.88 11.79
N LYS A 27 -13.73 23.81 11.82
CA LYS A 27 -14.62 23.52 12.95
C LYS A 27 -13.91 22.84 14.12
N HIS A 28 -12.93 21.98 13.84
CA HIS A 28 -12.35 21.10 14.85
C HIS A 28 -10.89 21.42 15.19
N GLY A 29 -10.19 22.22 14.38
CA GLY A 29 -8.79 22.59 14.60
C GLY A 29 -7.91 21.38 14.93
N PRO A 30 -7.93 20.30 14.14
CA PRO A 30 -7.15 19.11 14.45
C PRO A 30 -5.67 19.46 14.50
N GLU A 31 -4.92 18.75 15.34
CA GLU A 31 -3.48 18.88 15.37
C GLU A 31 -2.89 18.58 13.99
N ALA A 32 -1.89 19.37 13.60
CA ALA A 32 -1.18 19.16 12.35
C ALA A 32 -0.49 17.79 12.38
N TRP A 33 -0.71 17.00 11.33
CA TRP A 33 -0.03 15.72 11.19
C TRP A 33 1.49 15.93 11.24
N GLN A 34 2.14 15.16 12.12
CA GLN A 34 3.59 15.10 12.19
C GLN A 34 4.07 13.82 11.50
N PRO A 35 5.15 13.89 10.70
CA PRO A 35 5.73 12.69 10.13
C PRO A 35 6.24 11.76 11.25
N PRO A 36 6.15 10.43 11.05
CA PRO A 36 6.81 9.49 11.95
C PRO A 36 8.31 9.76 12.06
N PRO A 37 8.96 9.44 13.19
CA PRO A 37 10.42 9.47 13.31
C PRO A 37 11.11 8.69 12.19
N LEU A 38 12.35 9.08 11.85
CA LEU A 38 13.13 8.44 10.78
C LEU A 38 13.23 6.92 10.98
N SER A 39 13.46 6.47 12.22
CA SER A 39 13.54 5.05 12.56
C SER A 39 12.26 4.27 12.24
N GLU A 40 11.08 4.87 12.44
CA GLU A 40 9.80 4.24 12.08
C GLU A 40 9.61 4.18 10.57
N GLN A 41 10.05 5.21 9.84
CA GLN A 41 10.01 5.22 8.38
C GLN A 41 10.91 4.16 7.78
N GLU A 42 12.13 4.01 8.31
CA GLU A 42 13.10 2.99 7.90
C GLU A 42 12.57 1.58 8.16
N LEU A 43 12.05 1.33 9.36
CA LEU A 43 11.43 0.05 9.70
C LEU A 43 10.26 -0.26 8.75
N LYS A 44 9.38 0.71 8.51
CA LYS A 44 8.25 0.54 7.59
C LYS A 44 8.72 0.21 6.18
N ALA A 45 9.78 0.86 5.69
CA ALA A 45 10.35 0.57 4.37
C ALA A 45 10.90 -0.86 4.29
N MET A 46 11.59 -1.34 5.34
CA MET A 46 12.07 -2.72 5.41
C MET A 46 10.94 -3.75 5.42
N VAL A 47 9.88 -3.50 6.21
CA VAL A 47 8.70 -4.37 6.26
C VAL A 47 8.00 -4.43 4.90
N LEU A 48 7.76 -3.28 4.26
CA LEU A 48 7.17 -3.25 2.92
C LEU A 48 8.03 -3.98 1.89
N ARG A 49 9.37 -3.89 2.02
CA ARG A 49 10.30 -4.61 1.14
C ARG A 49 10.19 -6.13 1.35
N LEU A 50 10.11 -6.57 2.60
CA LEU A 50 9.91 -7.98 2.94
C LEU A 50 8.59 -8.51 2.37
N ASP A 51 7.49 -7.80 2.59
CA ASP A 51 6.17 -8.18 2.06
C ASP A 51 6.19 -8.32 0.53
N ALA A 52 6.87 -7.39 -0.16
CA ALA A 52 7.03 -7.47 -1.61
C ALA A 52 7.84 -8.69 -2.07
N LEU A 53 8.89 -9.07 -1.32
CA LEU A 53 9.69 -10.27 -1.61
C LEU A 53 8.86 -11.55 -1.43
N LEU A 54 8.11 -11.64 -0.33
CA LEU A 54 7.21 -12.78 -0.08
C LEU A 54 6.12 -12.89 -1.15
N ALA A 55 5.56 -11.76 -1.57
CA ALA A 55 4.58 -11.72 -2.65
C ALA A 55 5.18 -12.21 -3.99
N MET A 56 6.40 -11.78 -4.33
CA MET A 56 7.10 -12.26 -5.53
C MET A 56 7.38 -13.76 -5.46
N GLN A 57 7.83 -14.27 -4.31
CA GLN A 57 8.06 -15.71 -4.13
C GLN A 57 6.77 -16.50 -4.36
N THR A 58 5.67 -16.07 -3.74
CA THR A 58 4.34 -16.70 -3.92
C THR A 58 3.91 -16.67 -5.38
N GLN A 59 4.11 -15.52 -6.06
CA GLN A 59 3.75 -15.35 -7.45
C GLN A 59 4.54 -16.27 -8.38
N GLU A 60 5.85 -16.40 -8.19
CA GLU A 60 6.69 -17.27 -9.01
C GLU A 60 6.40 -18.76 -8.77
N THR A 61 6.19 -19.16 -7.51
CA THR A 61 5.75 -20.53 -7.19
C THR A 61 4.46 -20.88 -7.91
N ASN A 62 3.46 -20.00 -7.87
CA ASN A 62 2.19 -20.22 -8.59
C ASN A 62 2.39 -20.24 -10.13
N ARG A 63 3.35 -19.48 -10.66
CA ARG A 63 3.67 -19.48 -12.10
C ARG A 63 4.32 -20.78 -12.53
N LEU A 64 5.16 -21.36 -11.69
CA LEU A 64 5.88 -22.60 -11.97
C LEU A 64 4.93 -23.77 -12.28
N ASP A 65 3.79 -23.83 -11.60
CA ASP A 65 2.77 -24.88 -11.77
C ASP A 65 2.20 -24.95 -13.19
N VAL A 66 2.17 -23.81 -13.90
CA VAL A 66 1.59 -23.69 -15.25
C VAL A 66 2.61 -23.23 -16.30
N ALA A 67 3.89 -23.17 -15.93
CA ALA A 67 4.96 -22.68 -16.78
C ALA A 67 5.21 -23.59 -17.99
N ARG A 68 5.46 -22.97 -19.15
CA ARG A 68 6.01 -23.67 -20.31
C ARG A 68 7.48 -24.00 -20.07
N GLU A 69 7.95 -25.09 -20.66
CA GLU A 69 9.33 -25.56 -20.48
C GLU A 69 10.39 -24.49 -20.79
N SER A 70 10.15 -23.65 -21.80
CA SER A 70 11.06 -22.59 -22.21
C SER A 70 11.37 -21.53 -21.16
N VAL A 71 10.55 -21.42 -20.10
CA VAL A 71 10.72 -20.41 -19.02
C VAL A 71 10.81 -21.03 -17.63
N ARG A 72 10.70 -22.36 -17.52
CA ARG A 72 10.67 -23.09 -16.23
C ARG A 72 11.95 -22.87 -15.44
N ALA A 73 13.11 -23.01 -16.09
CA ALA A 73 14.42 -22.86 -15.45
C ALA A 73 14.62 -21.45 -14.85
N ASP A 74 14.19 -20.41 -15.56
CA ASP A 74 14.30 -19.02 -15.09
C ASP A 74 13.43 -18.79 -13.85
N ILE A 75 12.21 -19.34 -13.83
CA ILE A 75 11.28 -19.25 -12.69
C ILE A 75 11.87 -19.98 -11.47
N GLU A 76 12.39 -21.20 -11.65
CA GLU A 76 13.00 -21.98 -10.58
C GLU A 76 14.23 -21.26 -9.98
N GLN A 77 15.07 -20.66 -10.83
CA GLN A 77 16.20 -19.87 -10.38
C GLN A 77 15.78 -18.63 -9.59
N HIS A 78 14.71 -17.94 -10.01
CA HIS A 78 14.20 -16.79 -9.28
C HIS A 78 13.61 -17.18 -7.91
N ILE A 79 12.88 -18.29 -7.83
CA ILE A 79 12.37 -18.82 -6.54
C ILE A 79 13.54 -19.16 -5.61
N ALA A 80 14.58 -19.82 -6.12
CA ALA A 80 15.77 -20.17 -5.33
C ALA A 80 16.45 -18.90 -4.78
N TRP A 81 16.67 -17.90 -5.63
CA TRP A 81 17.27 -16.62 -5.22
C TRP A 81 16.43 -15.87 -4.18
N LEU A 82 15.09 -15.95 -4.24
CA LEU A 82 14.20 -15.34 -3.25
C LEU A 82 14.17 -16.10 -1.91
N GLY A 83 14.65 -17.35 -1.87
CA GLY A 83 14.65 -18.21 -0.69
C GLY A 83 16.00 -18.33 0.04
N GLU A 84 17.08 -17.81 -0.55
CA GLU A 84 18.40 -17.66 0.09
C GLU A 84 18.42 -16.49 1.09
#